data_AF-A0AA40SZE5-F1
#
_entry.id   AF-A0AA40SZE5-F1
#
_cell.length_a   1.000
_cell.length_b   1.000
_cell.length_c   1.000
_cell.angle_alpha   90.00
_cell.angle_beta   90.00
_cell.angle_gamma   90.00
#
_symmetry.space_group_name_H-M   'P 1'
#
loop_
_entity.id
_entity.type
_entity.pdbx_description
1 polymer ?
#
loop_
_entity_poly.entity_id
_entity_poly.type
_entity_poly.pdbx_seq_one_letter_code
_entity_poly.pdbx_strand_id
1 'polypeptide(L)'
;MKNLLKGNHTSNQGRIVTAWFLTVILSVGSGLTLIKTASAASANLSLETGNSLRLASTKNPTSNLPANFPQSVKNAVLRAASVRLQLPISQLTITEAQERTWNNGCLELANADELCTQALVPGWHVVVGSANQSLVYHTSQRGSVIRLNEKASETKLAPVPIPASELPPPLDQGVVFREISSGGIAGRTYETVLLNDGRLIRVRIGDANDSERSVRRVSVQQVKRFERLLKRRQFSEFKNLSYPAPSGSADFITYTLTSQEGTVQYNDISQEHLPRRLRAVIAVWNQIISNAQ
;
A
#
# COMPACT_ATOMS: atom_id res chain seq x y z
N MET A 1 49.93 35.50 -36.27
CA MET A 1 49.74 36.19 -37.56
C MET A 1 48.26 36.12 -37.90
N LYS A 2 47.70 37.27 -38.28
CA LYS A 2 46.33 37.44 -38.77
C LYS A 2 46.24 36.97 -40.23
N ASN A 3 45.07 36.46 -40.61
CA ASN A 3 44.30 36.71 -41.86
C ASN A 3 43.44 35.46 -42.15
N LEU A 4 42.11 35.49 -41.98
CA LEU A 4 41.03 36.20 -42.71
C LEU A 4 40.45 35.38 -43.88
N LEU A 5 39.18 35.00 -43.66
CA LEU A 5 38.02 34.99 -44.58
C LEU A 5 37.91 33.93 -45.68
N LYS A 6 36.77 33.20 -45.62
CA LYS A 6 35.60 33.16 -46.54
C LYS A 6 35.03 31.72 -46.45
N GLY A 7 33.82 31.45 -45.98
CA GLY A 7 32.53 32.03 -46.34
C GLY A 7 31.86 31.11 -47.37
N ASN A 8 30.82 30.36 -46.99
CA ASN A 8 29.65 30.16 -47.85
C ASN A 8 28.41 29.65 -47.10
N HIS A 9 27.33 30.35 -47.37
CA HIS A 9 25.93 30.15 -47.00
C HIS A 9 25.25 29.26 -48.06
N THR A 10 24.39 28.33 -47.64
CA THR A 10 23.18 27.86 -48.37
C THR A 10 22.26 27.26 -47.31
N SER A 11 21.25 27.96 -46.77
CA SER A 11 19.90 28.16 -47.36
C SER A 11 19.36 26.92 -48.08
N ASN A 12 18.42 26.21 -47.47
CA ASN A 12 17.28 25.75 -48.23
C ASN A 12 15.98 25.86 -47.43
N GLN A 13 15.09 26.69 -47.97
CA GLN A 13 13.73 26.89 -47.53
C GLN A 13 12.81 25.81 -48.11
N GLY A 14 11.70 25.59 -47.40
CA GLY A 14 10.39 25.36 -48.01
C GLY A 14 9.99 23.89 -48.18
N ARG A 15 8.88 23.50 -47.55
CA ARG A 15 7.53 23.75 -48.10
C ARG A 15 6.47 23.27 -47.11
N ILE A 16 5.65 24.23 -46.67
CA ILE A 16 4.34 24.01 -46.07
C ILE A 16 3.44 23.40 -47.14
N VAL A 17 2.77 22.29 -46.85
CA VAL A 17 1.61 21.83 -47.62
C VAL A 17 0.47 21.62 -46.64
N THR A 18 -0.34 22.66 -46.51
CA THR A 18 -1.73 22.61 -46.06
C THR A 18 -2.58 21.90 -47.11
N ALA A 19 -3.40 20.93 -46.70
CA ALA A 19 -4.53 20.46 -47.51
C ALA A 19 -5.77 20.35 -46.61
N TRP A 20 -6.68 21.30 -46.82
CA TRP A 20 -8.06 21.28 -46.35
C TRP A 20 -8.87 20.30 -47.21
N PHE A 21 -9.69 19.46 -46.57
CA PHE A 21 -10.88 18.90 -47.23
C PHE A 21 -12.11 19.13 -46.35
N LEU A 22 -12.91 20.11 -46.79
CA LEU A 22 -14.31 20.31 -46.43
C LEU A 22 -15.15 19.28 -47.18
N THR A 23 -15.92 18.46 -46.46
CA THR A 23 -17.20 17.95 -46.97
C THR A 23 -18.24 18.04 -45.87
N VAL A 24 -19.08 19.07 -46.02
CA VAL A 24 -20.38 19.21 -45.39
C VAL A 24 -21.31 18.18 -46.02
N ILE A 25 -21.92 17.31 -45.22
CA ILE A 25 -23.15 16.62 -45.60
C ILE A 25 -24.21 16.99 -44.56
N LEU A 26 -25.11 17.88 -44.98
CA LEU A 26 -26.41 18.08 -44.35
C LEU A 26 -27.26 16.85 -44.65
N SER A 27 -27.64 16.10 -43.61
CA SER A 27 -28.78 15.20 -43.67
C SER A 27 -29.75 15.59 -42.56
N VAL A 28 -30.78 16.35 -42.96
CA VAL A 28 -31.99 16.56 -42.17
C VAL A 28 -32.85 15.33 -42.40
N GLY A 29 -33.00 14.51 -41.38
CA GLY A 29 -33.87 13.35 -41.36
C GLY A 29 -34.60 13.28 -40.03
N SER A 30 -35.71 14.01 -39.96
CA SER A 30 -36.67 13.92 -38.86
C SER A 30 -37.18 12.50 -38.71
N GLY A 31 -36.98 11.91 -37.53
CA GLY A 31 -37.51 10.61 -37.17
C GLY A 31 -37.59 10.49 -35.66
N LEU A 32 -38.70 10.96 -35.10
CA LEU A 32 -39.10 10.80 -33.70
C LEU A 32 -39.12 9.31 -33.35
N THR A 33 -38.08 8.79 -32.71
CA THR A 33 -38.16 7.49 -32.06
C THR A 33 -38.91 7.65 -30.75
N LEU A 34 -40.11 7.10 -30.73
CA LEU A 34 -40.99 6.92 -29.59
C LEU A 34 -40.24 6.13 -28.50
N ILE A 35 -39.62 6.81 -27.53
CA ILE A 35 -39.19 6.15 -26.28
C ILE A 35 -40.45 5.74 -25.55
N LYS A 36 -40.83 4.47 -25.72
CA LYS A 36 -41.82 3.79 -24.89
C LYS A 36 -41.23 3.72 -23.48
N THR A 37 -41.56 4.70 -22.65
CA THR A 37 -41.27 4.67 -21.22
C THR A 37 -41.97 3.45 -20.63
N ALA A 38 -41.21 2.47 -20.18
CA ALA A 38 -41.75 1.38 -19.38
C ALA A 38 -42.12 1.95 -18.00
N SER A 39 -43.40 2.15 -17.77
CA SER A 39 -43.94 2.35 -16.41
C SER A 39 -44.04 0.98 -15.76
N ALA A 40 -43.16 0.69 -14.81
CA ALA A 40 -43.36 -0.44 -13.92
C ALA A 40 -44.44 -0.05 -12.91
N ALA A 41 -45.62 -0.66 -13.03
CA ALA A 41 -46.66 -0.57 -12.01
C ALA A 41 -46.11 -1.15 -10.70
N SER A 42 -46.00 -0.32 -9.66
CA SER A 42 -45.79 -0.82 -8.31
C SER A 42 -47.04 -1.60 -7.90
N ALA A 43 -46.91 -2.92 -7.79
CA ALA A 43 -47.94 -3.73 -7.15
C ALA A 43 -47.98 -3.34 -5.66
N ASN A 44 -49.08 -2.72 -5.25
CA ASN A 44 -49.42 -2.59 -3.84
C ASN A 44 -49.71 -4.00 -3.30
N LEU A 45 -48.69 -4.61 -2.70
CA LEU A 45 -48.83 -5.84 -1.92
C LEU A 45 -49.17 -5.45 -0.48
N SER A 46 -50.45 -5.55 -0.18
CA SER A 46 -51.01 -5.57 1.17
C SER A 46 -50.33 -6.68 1.98
N LEU A 47 -49.66 -6.30 3.07
CA LEU A 47 -49.11 -7.23 4.06
C LEU A 47 -50.20 -7.58 5.07
N GLU A 48 -50.82 -8.76 4.90
CA GLU A 48 -51.44 -9.46 6.00
C GLU A 48 -50.46 -10.50 6.57
N THR A 49 -50.14 -10.31 7.86
CA THR A 49 -50.01 -11.29 8.94
C THR A 49 -49.20 -12.58 8.71
N GLY A 50 -48.16 -12.74 9.54
CA GLY A 50 -47.82 -14.05 10.12
C GLY A 50 -46.48 -14.66 9.72
N ASN A 51 -45.41 -14.27 10.44
CA ASN A 51 -44.39 -15.15 11.05
C ASN A 51 -43.06 -14.41 11.18
N SER A 52 -42.76 -13.97 12.40
CA SER A 52 -41.44 -13.52 12.80
C SER A 52 -40.47 -14.70 12.81
N LEU A 53 -39.99 -15.10 11.63
CA LEU A 53 -38.75 -15.86 11.50
C LEU A 53 -37.63 -14.93 11.94
N ARG A 54 -37.13 -15.15 13.16
CA ARG A 54 -35.87 -14.58 13.64
C ARG A 54 -34.78 -14.96 12.66
N LEU A 55 -34.47 -14.06 11.73
CA LEU A 55 -33.26 -14.16 10.92
C LEU A 55 -32.07 -14.14 11.86
N ALA A 56 -31.35 -15.26 11.84
CA ALA A 56 -30.10 -15.45 12.52
C ALA A 56 -29.15 -14.29 12.19
N SER A 57 -28.54 -13.79 13.26
CA SER A 57 -27.45 -12.83 13.29
C SER A 57 -26.49 -13.01 12.10
N THR A 58 -26.33 -11.94 11.34
CA THR A 58 -25.41 -11.84 10.20
C THR A 58 -23.98 -12.16 10.65
N LYS A 59 -23.41 -13.17 9.99
CA LYS A 59 -22.02 -13.62 10.04
C LYS A 59 -21.04 -12.45 10.19
N ASN A 60 -20.29 -12.49 11.29
CA ASN A 60 -18.98 -11.88 11.45
C ASN A 60 -18.02 -12.33 10.33
N PRO A 61 -16.96 -11.55 10.02
CA PRO A 61 -15.94 -11.91 9.05
C PRO A 61 -15.43 -13.32 9.36
N THR A 62 -15.43 -14.19 8.35
CA THR A 62 -15.10 -15.61 8.47
C THR A 62 -13.68 -15.80 8.99
N SER A 63 -13.56 -15.99 10.31
CA SER A 63 -12.36 -16.55 10.93
C SER A 63 -12.25 -18.01 10.47
N ASN A 64 -11.10 -18.41 9.93
CA ASN A 64 -10.80 -19.80 9.57
C ASN A 64 -10.52 -20.62 10.86
N LEU A 65 -11.53 -20.71 11.73
CA LEU A 65 -11.47 -21.42 12.99
C LEU A 65 -12.26 -22.74 12.86
N PRO A 66 -11.62 -23.89 13.12
CA PRO A 66 -12.31 -25.17 13.19
C PRO A 66 -13.41 -25.15 14.24
N ALA A 67 -14.53 -25.83 13.97
CA ALA A 67 -15.67 -25.89 14.89
C ALA A 67 -15.31 -26.48 16.27
N ASN A 68 -14.26 -27.28 16.33
CA ASN A 68 -13.72 -27.92 17.54
C ASN A 68 -12.56 -27.13 18.19
N PHE A 69 -12.29 -25.90 17.78
CA PHE A 69 -11.17 -25.12 18.33
C PHE A 69 -11.37 -24.83 19.83
N PRO A 70 -10.50 -25.35 20.73
CA PRO A 70 -10.76 -25.29 22.17
C PRO A 70 -10.73 -23.86 22.70
N GLN A 71 -11.74 -23.49 23.49
CA GLN A 71 -11.81 -22.18 24.12
C GLN A 71 -10.62 -21.93 25.07
N SER A 72 -10.06 -22.98 25.68
CA SER A 72 -8.86 -22.88 26.52
C SER A 72 -7.65 -22.37 25.73
N VAL A 73 -7.44 -22.91 24.52
CA VAL A 73 -6.37 -22.48 23.60
C VAL A 73 -6.62 -21.03 23.17
N LYS A 74 -7.84 -20.69 22.75
CA LYS A 74 -8.22 -19.33 22.38
C LYS A 74 -7.89 -18.31 23.48
N ASN A 75 -8.33 -18.58 24.71
CA ASN A 75 -8.13 -17.67 25.84
C ASN A 75 -6.65 -17.53 26.20
N ALA A 76 -5.91 -18.63 26.19
CA ALA A 76 -4.51 -18.64 26.58
C ALA A 76 -3.62 -17.93 25.53
N VAL A 77 -3.89 -18.13 24.24
CA VAL A 77 -3.19 -17.46 23.14
C VAL A 77 -3.50 -15.96 23.12
N LEU A 78 -4.77 -15.55 23.24
CA LEU A 78 -5.12 -14.12 23.28
C LEU A 78 -4.52 -13.39 24.48
N ARG A 79 -4.43 -14.06 25.64
CA ARG A 79 -3.75 -13.51 26.82
C ARG A 79 -2.26 -13.35 26.58
N ALA A 80 -1.59 -14.36 26.01
CA ALA A 80 -0.17 -14.29 25.67
C ALA A 80 0.11 -13.16 24.66
N ALA A 81 -0.73 -13.03 23.63
CA ALA A 81 -0.63 -11.97 22.62
C ALA A 81 -0.87 -10.58 23.22
N SER A 82 -1.85 -10.44 24.13
CA SER A 82 -2.14 -9.18 24.83
C SER A 82 -0.94 -8.68 25.63
N VAL A 83 -0.26 -9.57 26.36
CA VAL A 83 0.96 -9.22 27.11
C VAL A 83 2.09 -8.83 26.16
N ARG A 84 2.30 -9.59 25.07
CA ARG A 84 3.40 -9.34 24.11
C ARG A 84 3.22 -8.04 23.34
N LEU A 85 2.01 -7.74 22.88
CA LEU A 85 1.68 -6.57 22.06
C LEU A 85 1.32 -5.34 22.90
N GLN A 86 1.11 -5.50 24.22
CA GLN A 86 0.60 -4.46 25.11
C GLN A 86 -0.74 -3.86 24.63
N LEU A 87 -1.58 -4.71 24.02
CA LEU A 87 -2.92 -4.36 23.54
C LEU A 87 -4.00 -5.06 24.36
N PRO A 88 -5.17 -4.43 24.57
CA PRO A 88 -6.29 -5.11 25.20
C PRO A 88 -6.78 -6.27 24.32
N ILE A 89 -7.26 -7.36 24.93
CA ILE A 89 -7.76 -8.55 24.20
C ILE A 89 -8.85 -8.19 23.18
N SER A 90 -9.65 -7.14 23.42
CA SER A 90 -10.67 -6.66 22.49
C SER A 90 -10.13 -6.16 21.14
N GLN A 91 -8.84 -5.84 21.04
CA GLN A 91 -8.16 -5.44 19.81
C GLN A 91 -7.43 -6.61 19.12
N LEU A 92 -7.57 -7.83 19.65
CA LEU A 92 -6.90 -9.02 19.15
C LEU A 92 -7.93 -10.01 18.63
N THR A 93 -7.65 -10.56 17.44
CA THR A 93 -8.52 -11.55 16.81
C THR A 93 -7.69 -12.76 16.40
N ILE A 94 -8.18 -13.96 16.69
CA ILE A 94 -7.58 -15.17 16.09
C ILE A 94 -8.09 -15.27 14.66
N THR A 95 -7.18 -15.11 13.71
CA THR A 95 -7.49 -15.13 12.28
C THR A 95 -7.45 -16.55 11.72
N GLU A 96 -6.66 -17.43 12.34
CA GLU A 96 -6.46 -18.82 11.91
C GLU A 96 -6.17 -19.73 13.11
N ALA A 97 -6.71 -20.94 13.07
CA ALA A 97 -6.27 -22.03 13.94
C ALA A 97 -6.26 -23.35 13.16
N GLN A 98 -5.15 -24.08 13.21
CA GLN A 98 -5.00 -25.38 12.58
C GLN A 98 -4.49 -26.40 13.60
N GLU A 99 -5.14 -27.55 13.69
CA GLU A 99 -4.66 -28.67 14.48
C GLU A 99 -3.40 -29.26 13.84
N ARG A 100 -2.35 -29.48 14.62
CA ARG A 100 -1.06 -29.96 14.15
C ARG A 100 -0.38 -30.83 15.22
N THR A 101 0.33 -31.86 14.77
CA THR A 101 1.19 -32.65 15.63
C THR A 101 2.62 -32.15 15.50
N TRP A 102 3.23 -31.78 16.62
CA TRP A 102 4.61 -31.31 16.70
C TRP A 102 5.58 -32.47 16.89
N ASN A 103 6.78 -32.35 16.31
CA ASN A 103 7.79 -33.41 16.36
C ASN A 103 8.58 -33.50 17.66
N ASN A 104 8.39 -32.58 18.61
CA ASN A 104 9.08 -32.58 19.89
C ASN A 104 8.29 -31.86 20.99
N GLY A 105 8.73 -32.04 22.25
CA GLY A 105 8.14 -31.43 23.44
C GLY A 105 8.20 -29.89 23.49
N CYS A 106 9.04 -29.26 22.68
CA CYS A 106 9.13 -27.81 22.54
C CYS A 106 8.26 -27.26 21.43
N LEU A 107 7.36 -28.07 20.87
CA LEU A 107 6.43 -27.66 19.82
C LEU A 107 7.18 -27.13 18.58
N GLU A 108 8.35 -27.70 18.27
CA GLU A 108 9.27 -27.26 17.20
C GLU A 108 9.90 -25.87 17.42
N LEU A 109 9.79 -25.31 18.63
CA LEU A 109 10.28 -23.99 19.02
C LEU A 109 11.17 -24.07 20.26
N ALA A 110 12.27 -24.82 20.13
CA ALA A 110 13.30 -24.92 21.16
C ALA A 110 14.00 -23.56 21.35
N ASN A 111 14.22 -23.16 22.61
CA ASN A 111 15.09 -22.02 22.89
C ASN A 111 16.56 -22.40 22.67
N ALA A 112 17.44 -21.40 22.64
CA ALA A 112 18.88 -21.63 22.68
C ALA A 112 19.22 -22.49 23.92
N ASP A 113 19.97 -23.57 23.69
CA ASP A 113 20.41 -24.53 24.70
C ASP A 113 19.30 -25.33 25.40
N GLU A 114 18.08 -25.33 24.88
CA GLU A 114 16.98 -26.13 25.41
C GLU A 114 16.96 -27.55 24.81
N LEU A 115 17.01 -28.57 25.66
CA LEU A 115 16.83 -29.96 25.27
C LEU A 115 15.34 -30.32 25.24
N CYS A 116 14.84 -30.63 24.05
CA CYS A 116 13.45 -31.01 23.83
C CYS A 116 13.31 -32.53 23.76
N THR A 117 12.23 -33.07 24.33
CA THR A 117 11.90 -34.49 24.16
C THR A 117 11.54 -34.78 22.71
N GLN A 118 11.89 -35.95 22.19
CA GLN A 118 11.53 -36.39 20.83
C GLN A 118 10.11 -36.99 20.75
N ALA A 119 9.22 -36.61 21.67
CA ALA A 119 7.84 -37.07 21.69
C ALA A 119 6.97 -36.26 20.73
N LEU A 120 6.08 -36.94 20.00
CA LEU A 120 5.06 -36.28 19.18
C LEU A 120 4.01 -35.64 20.09
N VAL A 121 3.73 -34.35 19.90
CA VAL A 121 2.79 -33.59 20.73
C VAL A 121 1.64 -33.04 19.89
N PRO A 122 0.40 -33.52 20.08
CA PRO A 122 -0.79 -32.91 19.46
C PRO A 122 -1.00 -31.48 19.96
N GLY A 123 -1.42 -30.60 19.07
CA GLY A 123 -1.44 -29.17 19.34
C GLY A 123 -2.10 -28.32 18.27
N TRP A 124 -1.91 -27.01 18.41
CA TRP A 124 -2.51 -26.01 17.52
C TRP A 124 -1.47 -25.01 17.01
N HIS A 125 -1.47 -24.78 15.72
CA HIS A 125 -0.89 -23.60 15.08
C HIS A 125 -1.95 -22.49 15.08
N VAL A 126 -1.69 -21.38 15.75
CA VAL A 126 -2.68 -20.31 15.95
C VAL A 126 -2.08 -18.98 15.52
N VAL A 127 -2.79 -18.27 14.63
CA VAL A 127 -2.41 -16.94 14.18
C VAL A 127 -3.32 -15.91 14.85
N VAL A 128 -2.71 -14.98 15.60
CA VAL A 128 -3.39 -13.84 16.22
C VAL A 128 -3.08 -12.60 15.41
N GLY A 129 -4.10 -11.97 14.86
CA GLY A 129 -4.02 -10.66 14.25
C GLY A 129 -4.37 -9.55 15.24
N SER A 130 -3.69 -8.42 15.08
CA SER A 130 -4.10 -7.09 15.55
C SER A 130 -4.24 -6.17 14.33
N ALA A 131 -4.55 -4.89 14.54
CA ALA A 131 -4.56 -3.91 13.45
C ALA A 131 -3.22 -3.88 12.67
N ASN A 132 -2.12 -4.22 13.34
CA ASN A 132 -0.78 -3.80 12.96
C ASN A 132 0.25 -4.94 12.92
N GLN A 133 -0.04 -6.07 13.55
CA GLN A 133 0.92 -7.16 13.75
C GLN A 133 0.18 -8.49 13.78
N SER A 134 0.82 -9.54 13.26
CA SER A 134 0.38 -10.92 13.48
C SER A 134 1.40 -11.68 14.33
N LEU A 135 0.91 -12.48 15.26
CA LEU A 135 1.71 -13.39 16.06
C LEU A 135 1.30 -14.83 15.77
N VAL A 136 2.28 -15.68 15.57
CA VAL A 136 2.12 -17.11 15.34
C VAL A 136 2.51 -17.87 16.60
N TYR A 137 1.56 -18.60 17.16
CA TYR A 137 1.75 -19.41 18.34
C TYR A 137 1.62 -20.89 18.02
N HIS A 138 2.49 -21.69 18.61
CA HIS A 138 2.34 -23.13 18.69
C HIS A 138 1.87 -23.48 20.10
N THR A 139 0.83 -24.30 20.22
CA THR A 139 0.30 -24.72 21.52
C THR A 139 0.18 -26.23 21.62
N SER A 140 0.11 -26.75 22.84
CA SER A 140 -0.39 -28.11 23.10
C SER A 140 -1.90 -28.19 22.86
N GLN A 141 -2.45 -29.41 22.79
CA GLN A 141 -3.87 -29.68 22.49
C GLN A 141 -4.86 -28.86 23.34
N ARG A 142 -4.53 -28.62 24.61
CA ARG A 142 -5.39 -27.89 25.56
C ARG A 142 -4.90 -26.48 25.87
N GLY A 143 -3.78 -26.05 25.28
CA GLY A 143 -3.17 -24.74 25.52
C GLY A 143 -2.43 -24.63 26.86
N SER A 144 -2.01 -25.75 27.45
CA SER A 144 -1.21 -25.78 28.68
C SER A 144 0.24 -25.31 28.46
N VAL A 145 0.75 -25.50 27.25
CA VAL A 145 2.05 -25.02 26.79
C VAL A 145 1.80 -24.18 25.55
N ILE A 146 2.37 -22.97 25.52
CA ILE A 146 2.24 -22.02 24.41
C ILE A 146 3.61 -21.44 24.15
N ARG A 147 4.04 -21.47 22.89
CA ARG A 147 5.31 -20.90 22.44
C ARG A 147 5.07 -19.97 21.26
N LEU A 148 5.72 -18.82 21.32
CA LEU A 148 5.72 -17.85 20.22
C LEU A 148 6.72 -18.34 19.17
N ASN A 149 6.27 -18.51 17.94
CA ASN A 149 7.19 -18.69 16.83
C ASN A 149 7.73 -17.32 16.45
N GLU A 150 8.84 -16.89 17.06
CA GLU A 150 9.38 -15.55 16.82
C GLU A 150 9.68 -15.33 15.33
N LYS A 151 10.26 -16.32 14.64
CA LYS A 151 10.55 -16.24 13.20
C LYS A 151 9.29 -16.05 12.34
N ALA A 152 8.20 -16.76 12.65
CA ALA A 152 6.94 -16.64 11.91
C ALA A 152 6.09 -15.43 12.35
N SER A 153 6.31 -14.92 13.57
CA SER A 153 5.66 -13.72 14.12
C SER A 153 6.41 -12.44 13.78
N GLU A 154 7.65 -12.56 13.32
CA GLU A 154 8.39 -11.51 12.65
C GLU A 154 7.78 -11.26 11.28
N THR A 155 6.57 -10.67 11.24
CA THR A 155 6.32 -9.58 10.29
C THR A 155 7.14 -8.36 10.75
N LYS A 156 8.47 -8.53 10.85
CA LYS A 156 9.35 -7.41 10.54
C LYS A 156 9.04 -7.12 9.09
N LEU A 157 8.62 -5.91 8.77
CA LEU A 157 8.89 -5.36 7.46
C LEU A 157 10.41 -5.30 7.31
N ALA A 158 11.01 -6.46 7.05
CA ALA A 158 12.41 -6.58 6.76
C ALA A 158 12.57 -5.93 5.40
N PRO A 159 13.34 -4.84 5.31
CA PRO A 159 13.53 -4.20 4.03
C PRO A 159 14.25 -5.17 3.09
N VAL A 160 13.76 -5.27 1.86
CA VAL A 160 14.43 -6.00 0.78
C VAL A 160 15.09 -4.98 -0.17
N PRO A 161 16.24 -5.28 -0.78
CA PRO A 161 16.84 -4.38 -1.74
C PRO A 161 15.94 -4.23 -2.98
N ILE A 162 15.78 -3.00 -3.47
CA ILE A 162 15.11 -2.74 -4.75
C ILE A 162 16.05 -3.17 -5.88
N PRO A 163 15.62 -4.05 -6.79
CA PRO A 163 16.42 -4.41 -7.97
C PRO A 163 16.80 -3.17 -8.77
N ALA A 164 18.03 -3.13 -9.31
CA ALA A 164 18.50 -1.96 -10.07
C ALA A 164 17.63 -1.64 -11.30
N SER A 165 16.98 -2.64 -11.88
CA SER A 165 16.02 -2.51 -12.99
C SER A 165 14.70 -1.87 -12.59
N GLU A 166 14.36 -1.89 -11.31
CA GLU A 166 13.12 -1.35 -10.75
C GLU A 166 13.32 0.02 -10.10
N LEU A 167 14.58 0.50 -10.00
CA LEU A 167 14.86 1.84 -9.52
C LEU A 167 14.35 2.88 -10.52
N PRO A 168 13.67 3.93 -10.05
CA PRO A 168 13.28 5.04 -10.93
C PRO A 168 14.53 5.80 -11.41
N PRO A 169 14.43 6.56 -12.52
CA PRO A 169 15.55 7.36 -13.02
C PRO A 169 16.01 8.37 -11.96
N PRO A 170 17.27 8.83 -11.99
CA PRO A 170 17.76 9.88 -11.10
C PRO A 170 16.85 11.12 -11.10
N LEU A 171 16.91 11.91 -10.03
CA LEU A 171 16.15 13.17 -9.97
C LEU A 171 16.68 14.18 -11.00
N ASP A 172 15.76 14.84 -11.69
CA ASP A 172 16.10 15.96 -12.57
C ASP A 172 16.70 17.13 -11.81
N GLN A 173 17.38 18.02 -12.54
CA GLN A 173 17.99 19.20 -11.95
C GLN A 173 16.96 20.09 -11.25
N GLY A 174 17.24 20.43 -9.99
CA GLY A 174 16.36 21.28 -9.18
C GLY A 174 15.23 20.54 -8.46
N VAL A 175 15.03 19.24 -8.71
CA VAL A 175 14.10 18.41 -7.94
C VAL A 175 14.76 18.00 -6.62
N VAL A 176 14.05 18.29 -5.52
CA VAL A 176 14.49 17.99 -4.15
C VAL A 176 13.96 16.63 -3.70
N PHE A 177 12.73 16.31 -4.09
CA PHE A 177 12.04 15.10 -3.68
C PHE A 177 11.03 14.68 -4.73
N ARG A 178 10.89 13.37 -4.92
CA ARG A 178 9.88 12.77 -5.81
C ARG A 178 9.16 11.65 -5.08
N GLU A 179 7.85 11.60 -5.24
CA GLU A 179 7.02 10.44 -4.94
C GLU A 179 6.43 9.89 -6.24
N ILE A 180 6.51 8.58 -6.46
CA ILE A 180 5.71 7.87 -7.45
C ILE A 180 4.73 6.99 -6.69
N SER A 181 3.44 7.21 -6.87
CA SER A 181 2.36 6.38 -6.31
C SER A 181 1.74 5.55 -7.42
N SER A 182 1.65 4.23 -7.26
CA SER A 182 1.09 3.31 -8.26
C SER A 182 0.25 2.22 -7.60
N GLY A 183 -0.79 1.75 -8.27
CA GLY A 183 -1.66 0.68 -7.80
C GLY A 183 -3.06 1.15 -7.41
N GLY A 184 -3.63 0.51 -6.39
CA GLY A 184 -5.04 0.65 -6.05
C GLY A 184 -5.99 0.01 -7.08
N ILE A 185 -7.28 -0.01 -6.77
CA ILE A 185 -8.33 -0.55 -7.64
C ILE A 185 -8.40 0.10 -9.03
N ALA A 186 -7.92 1.35 -9.16
CA ALA A 186 -7.91 2.08 -10.42
C ALA A 186 -6.63 1.83 -11.24
N GLY A 187 -5.59 1.23 -10.67
CA GLY A 187 -4.31 0.95 -11.32
C GLY A 187 -3.61 2.20 -11.87
N ARG A 188 -3.83 3.37 -11.26
CA ARG A 188 -3.29 4.64 -11.77
C ARG A 188 -1.91 4.91 -11.16
N THR A 189 -1.02 5.47 -11.98
CA THR A 189 0.31 5.91 -11.53
C THR A 189 0.40 7.42 -11.59
N TYR A 190 0.83 8.04 -10.50
CA TYR A 190 1.10 9.46 -10.42
C TYR A 190 2.53 9.70 -9.97
N GLU A 191 3.14 10.73 -10.53
CA GLU A 191 4.42 11.27 -10.09
C GLU A 191 4.18 12.65 -9.48
N THR A 192 4.69 12.86 -8.27
CA THR A 192 4.66 14.15 -7.58
C THR A 192 6.09 14.58 -7.27
N VAL A 193 6.53 15.72 -7.81
CA VAL A 193 7.87 16.27 -7.60
C VAL A 193 7.81 17.60 -6.86
N LEU A 194 8.72 17.78 -5.91
CA LEU A 194 8.97 19.04 -5.22
C LEU A 194 10.29 19.65 -5.72
N LEU A 195 10.22 20.85 -6.28
CA LEU A 195 11.36 21.62 -6.75
C LEU A 195 11.93 22.49 -5.63
N ASN A 196 13.22 22.85 -5.77
CA ASN A 196 13.94 23.71 -4.83
C ASN A 196 13.36 25.15 -4.72
N ASP A 197 12.63 25.60 -5.74
CA ASP A 197 11.92 26.87 -5.78
C ASP A 197 10.54 26.84 -5.11
N GLY A 198 10.11 25.67 -4.62
CA GLY A 198 8.83 25.48 -3.94
C GLY A 198 7.67 25.08 -4.84
N ARG A 199 7.87 24.89 -6.15
CA ARG A 199 6.85 24.27 -7.01
C ARG A 199 6.65 22.81 -6.65
N LEU A 200 5.40 22.42 -6.45
CA LEU A 200 4.95 21.05 -6.26
C LEU A 200 4.14 20.67 -7.50
N ILE A 201 4.65 19.75 -8.31
CA ILE A 201 4.04 19.35 -9.57
C ILE A 201 3.59 17.90 -9.44
N ARG A 202 2.33 17.62 -9.76
CA ARG A 202 1.81 16.26 -9.85
C ARG A 202 1.29 16.00 -11.25
N VAL A 203 1.69 14.88 -11.84
CA VAL A 203 1.25 14.41 -13.16
C VAL A 203 0.81 12.96 -13.08
N ARG A 204 -0.10 12.56 -13.98
CA ARG A 204 -0.47 11.16 -14.17
C ARG A 204 0.41 10.55 -15.26
N ILE A 205 1.14 9.49 -14.93
CA ILE A 205 1.99 8.81 -15.91
C ILE A 205 1.10 8.08 -16.93
N GLY A 206 1.43 8.22 -18.21
CA GLY A 206 0.69 7.63 -19.32
C GLY A 206 -0.54 8.42 -19.78
N ASP A 207 -0.79 9.59 -19.20
CA ASP A 207 -1.81 10.53 -19.68
C ASP A 207 -1.20 11.48 -20.74
N ALA A 208 -1.35 11.12 -22.02
CA ALA A 208 -0.75 11.88 -23.13
C ALA A 208 -1.27 13.33 -23.25
N ASN A 209 -2.44 13.62 -22.69
CA ASN A 209 -3.05 14.95 -22.74
C ASN A 209 -2.72 15.81 -21.51
N ASP A 210 -1.95 15.26 -20.55
CA ASP A 210 -1.56 15.96 -19.32
C ASP A 210 -2.77 16.53 -18.54
N SER A 211 -3.91 15.84 -18.66
CA SER A 211 -5.23 16.32 -18.25
C SER A 211 -5.38 16.40 -16.73
N GLU A 212 -4.60 15.60 -16.01
CA GLU A 212 -4.59 15.55 -14.55
C GLU A 212 -3.37 16.28 -13.93
N ARG A 213 -2.68 17.13 -14.70
CA ARG A 213 -1.56 17.92 -14.18
C ARG A 213 -2.03 18.96 -13.18
N SER A 214 -1.31 19.03 -12.06
CA SER A 214 -1.45 20.11 -11.09
C SER A 214 -0.11 20.71 -10.74
N VAL A 215 -0.08 22.03 -10.59
CA VAL A 215 1.07 22.78 -10.12
C VAL A 215 0.62 23.62 -8.96
N ARG A 216 1.14 23.31 -7.77
CA ARG A 216 0.93 24.06 -6.54
C ARG A 216 2.25 24.62 -6.05
N ARG A 217 2.21 25.43 -5.01
CA ARG A 217 3.39 26.03 -4.40
C ARG A 217 3.41 25.86 -2.89
N VAL A 218 4.61 25.69 -2.37
CA VAL A 218 4.96 25.83 -0.96
C VAL A 218 6.07 26.86 -0.82
N SER A 219 6.24 27.41 0.38
CA SER A 219 7.30 28.39 0.61
C SER A 219 8.69 27.75 0.50
N VAL A 220 9.66 28.49 -0.03
CA VAL A 220 11.07 28.06 -0.07
C VAL A 220 11.60 27.71 1.33
N GLN A 221 11.07 28.36 2.37
CA GLN A 221 11.40 28.02 3.76
C GLN A 221 10.92 26.63 4.16
N GLN A 222 9.71 26.21 3.72
CA GLN A 222 9.22 24.84 3.94
C GLN A 222 10.09 23.82 3.21
N VAL A 223 10.49 24.08 1.96
CA VAL A 223 11.42 23.23 1.21
C VAL A 223 12.74 23.04 1.98
N LYS A 224 13.37 24.14 2.40
CA LYS A 224 14.61 24.09 3.19
C LYS A 224 14.46 23.38 4.53
N ARG A 225 13.27 23.44 5.17
CA ARG A 225 12.97 22.69 6.40
C ARG A 225 12.86 21.20 6.12
N PHE A 226 12.26 20.83 5.00
CA PHE A 226 12.11 19.44 4.56
C PHE A 226 13.46 18.82 4.20
N GLU A 227 14.32 19.51 3.44
CA GLU A 227 15.69 19.03 3.16
C GLU A 227 16.49 18.76 4.43
N ARG A 228 16.38 19.65 5.43
CA ARG A 228 17.00 19.44 6.75
C ARG A 228 16.40 18.26 7.50
N LEU A 229 15.10 18.01 7.34
CA LEU A 229 14.44 16.84 7.92
C LEU A 229 15.00 15.55 7.34
N LEU A 230 15.18 15.46 6.01
CA LEU A 230 15.75 14.28 5.34
C LEU A 230 17.12 13.93 5.93
N LYS A 231 18.02 14.91 6.01
CA LYS A 231 19.35 14.77 6.65
C LYS A 231 19.25 14.35 8.11
N ARG A 232 18.43 15.05 8.91
CA ARG A 232 18.28 14.78 10.35
C ARG A 232 17.65 13.41 10.64
N ARG A 233 16.80 12.90 9.74
CA ARG A 233 16.18 11.58 9.85
C ARG A 233 17.01 10.49 9.17
N GLN A 234 18.16 10.84 8.61
CA GLN A 234 19.09 9.93 7.92
C GLN A 234 18.37 9.15 6.82
N PHE A 235 17.76 9.88 5.87
CA PHE A 235 17.00 9.24 4.80
C PHE A 235 17.88 8.33 3.93
N SER A 236 19.18 8.64 3.82
CA SER A 236 20.22 7.77 3.24
C SER A 236 20.23 6.32 3.75
N GLU A 237 19.82 6.07 5.01
CA GLU A 237 19.77 4.71 5.59
C GLU A 237 18.70 3.84 4.92
N PHE A 238 17.75 4.45 4.20
CA PHE A 238 16.70 3.74 3.48
C PHE A 238 17.01 3.57 1.99
N LYS A 239 18.24 3.90 1.57
CA LYS A 239 18.66 3.87 0.17
C LYS A 239 18.51 2.48 -0.42
N ASN A 240 17.75 2.42 -1.51
CA ASN A 240 17.45 1.25 -2.32
C ASN A 240 16.76 0.13 -1.52
N LEU A 241 15.94 0.49 -0.54
CA LEU A 241 15.17 -0.46 0.26
C LEU A 241 13.67 -0.41 -0.07
N SER A 242 13.06 -1.58 -0.18
CA SER A 242 11.61 -1.75 -0.29
C SER A 242 11.07 -2.42 0.96
N TYR A 243 9.94 -1.91 1.45
CA TYR A 243 9.14 -2.51 2.51
C TYR A 243 7.91 -3.16 1.85
N PRO A 244 7.97 -4.47 1.55
CA PRO A 244 6.93 -5.14 0.77
C PRO A 244 5.63 -5.26 1.53
N ALA A 245 4.51 -5.37 0.80
CA ALA A 245 3.23 -5.63 1.43
C ALA A 245 3.20 -7.06 2.04
N PRO A 246 2.43 -7.29 3.11
CA PRO A 246 2.24 -8.64 3.65
C PRO A 246 1.72 -9.61 2.59
N SER A 247 2.11 -10.87 2.68
CA SER A 247 1.64 -11.91 1.77
C SER A 247 0.11 -11.98 1.74
N GLY A 248 -0.46 -12.10 0.54
CA GLY A 248 -1.92 -12.12 0.33
C GLY A 248 -2.59 -10.74 0.27
N SER A 249 -1.81 -9.66 0.37
CA SER A 249 -2.32 -8.30 0.13
C SER A 249 -2.63 -8.09 -1.35
N ALA A 250 -3.76 -7.44 -1.65
CA ALA A 250 -4.16 -7.02 -2.99
C ALA A 250 -4.60 -5.55 -2.96
N ASP A 251 -4.69 -4.93 -4.14
CA ASP A 251 -5.24 -3.59 -4.35
C ASP A 251 -4.61 -2.44 -3.53
N PHE A 252 -3.39 -2.63 -3.02
CA PHE A 252 -2.67 -1.61 -2.27
C PHE A 252 -2.01 -0.58 -3.18
N ILE A 253 -1.74 0.60 -2.63
CA ILE A 253 -0.93 1.62 -3.29
C ILE A 253 0.51 1.48 -2.85
N THR A 254 1.40 1.37 -3.82
CA THR A 254 2.85 1.42 -3.63
C THR A 254 3.35 2.84 -3.82
N TYR A 255 4.19 3.30 -2.91
CA TYR A 255 4.82 4.62 -2.90
C TYR A 255 6.34 4.45 -3.01
N THR A 256 6.93 5.04 -4.04
CA THR A 256 8.37 5.11 -4.23
C THR A 256 8.85 6.54 -3.99
N LEU A 257 9.55 6.76 -2.89
CA LEU A 257 10.10 8.06 -2.49
C LEU A 257 11.56 8.15 -2.91
N THR A 258 11.94 9.22 -3.61
CA THR A 258 13.31 9.48 -4.05
C THR A 258 13.77 10.86 -3.58
N SER A 259 14.96 10.90 -2.98
CA SER A 259 15.72 12.13 -2.72
C SER A 259 17.12 12.02 -3.32
N GLN A 260 17.95 13.06 -3.19
CA GLN A 260 19.36 12.98 -3.54
C GLN A 260 20.14 11.92 -2.73
N GLU A 261 19.62 11.51 -1.56
CA GLU A 261 20.27 10.55 -0.67
C GLU A 261 19.96 9.09 -1.04
N GLY A 262 18.87 8.83 -1.78
CA GLY A 262 18.46 7.48 -2.17
C GLY A 262 16.96 7.35 -2.46
N THR A 263 16.56 6.11 -2.78
CA THR A 263 15.18 5.72 -3.06
C THR A 263 14.69 4.70 -2.03
N VAL A 264 13.46 4.86 -1.54
CA VAL A 264 12.78 3.88 -0.68
C VAL A 264 11.37 3.61 -1.20
N GLN A 265 10.93 2.36 -1.11
CA GLN A 265 9.59 1.95 -1.51
C GLN A 265 8.81 1.41 -0.31
N TYR A 266 7.53 1.74 -0.22
CA TYR A 266 6.62 1.19 0.79
C TYR A 266 5.19 1.12 0.23
N ASN A 267 4.26 0.59 1.01
CA ASN A 267 2.84 0.50 0.67
C ASN A 267 1.95 1.04 1.80
N ASP A 268 0.73 1.46 1.46
CA ASP A 268 -0.26 1.99 2.40
C ASP A 268 -0.59 1.02 3.56
N ILE A 269 -0.71 -0.29 3.30
CA ILE A 269 -0.96 -1.31 4.33
C ILE A 269 0.17 -1.32 5.38
N SER A 270 1.41 -1.16 4.95
CA SER A 270 2.61 -1.30 5.78
C SER A 270 3.03 0.01 6.46
N GLN A 271 2.41 1.15 6.13
CA GLN A 271 2.90 2.48 6.48
C GLN A 271 3.09 2.70 7.99
N GLU A 272 2.17 2.22 8.82
CA GLU A 272 2.24 2.37 10.29
C GLU A 272 3.38 1.56 10.93
N HIS A 273 3.91 0.57 10.22
CA HIS A 273 4.96 -0.34 10.70
C HIS A 273 6.35 0.02 10.18
N LEU A 274 6.44 1.05 9.33
CA LEU A 274 7.73 1.55 8.84
C LEU A 274 8.59 2.10 9.98
N PRO A 275 9.93 2.13 9.82
CA PRO A 275 10.81 2.75 10.80
C PRO A 275 10.37 4.17 11.16
N ARG A 276 10.38 4.49 12.47
CA ARG A 276 9.92 5.81 13.00
C ARG A 276 10.52 7.01 12.26
N ARG A 277 11.79 6.88 11.83
CA ARG A 277 12.50 7.91 11.07
C ARG A 277 11.89 8.14 9.68
N LEU A 278 11.56 7.06 8.96
CA LEU A 278 10.90 7.12 7.65
C LEU A 278 9.46 7.62 7.79
N ARG A 279 8.70 7.14 8.77
CA ARG A 279 7.33 7.65 9.07
C ARG A 279 7.30 9.16 9.30
N ALA A 280 8.31 9.70 9.99
CA ALA A 280 8.40 11.15 10.21
C ALA A 280 8.64 11.93 8.91
N VAL A 281 9.37 11.37 7.94
CA VAL A 281 9.55 11.97 6.62
C VAL A 281 8.23 11.93 5.84
N ILE A 282 7.57 10.79 5.79
CA ILE A 282 6.27 10.59 5.12
C ILE A 282 5.21 11.56 5.69
N ALA A 283 5.13 11.69 7.01
CA ALA A 283 4.15 12.58 7.64
C ALA A 283 4.33 14.04 7.21
N VAL A 284 5.57 14.53 7.18
CA VAL A 284 5.86 15.91 6.75
C VAL A 284 5.67 16.08 5.25
N TRP A 285 6.01 15.07 4.45
CA TRP A 285 5.77 15.07 3.02
C TRP A 285 4.27 15.17 2.70
N ASN A 286 3.42 14.39 3.37
CA ASN A 286 1.96 14.48 3.24
C ASN A 286 1.43 15.86 3.63
N GLN A 287 2.00 16.49 4.67
CA GLN A 287 1.66 17.84 5.07
C GLN A 287 2.07 18.89 4.01
N ILE A 288 3.19 18.70 3.31
CA ILE A 288 3.60 19.57 2.20
C ILE A 288 2.60 19.47 1.06
N ILE A 289 2.19 18.25 0.69
CA ILE A 289 1.19 18.03 -0.36
C ILE A 289 -0.17 18.64 0.01
N SER A 290 -0.63 18.45 1.25
CA SER A 290 -1.94 18.94 1.70
C SER A 290 -2.02 20.46 1.80
N ASN A 291 -0.92 21.12 2.16
CA ASN A 291 -0.89 22.56 2.43
C ASN A 291 -0.45 23.41 1.23
N ALA A 292 -0.04 22.78 0.13
CA ALA A 292 0.35 23.49 -1.07
C ALA A 292 -0.86 24.19 -1.70
N GLN A 293 -0.66 25.43 -2.15
CA GLN A 293 -1.69 26.27 -2.78
C GLN A 293 -1.44 26.41 -4.27
#